data_AF-A0A971TIU4-F1
#
_entry.id   AF-A0A971TIU4-F1
#
_cell.length_a   1.000
_cell.length_b   1.000
_cell.length_c   1.000
_cell.angle_alpha   90.00
_cell.angle_beta   90.00
_cell.angle_gamma   90.00
#
_symmetry.space_group_name_H-M   'P 1'
#
loop_
_entity.id
_entity.type
_entity.pdbx_description
1 polymer ?
#
loop_
_entity_poly.entity_id
_entity_poly.type
_entity_poly.pdbx_seq_one_letter_code
_entity_poly.pdbx_strand_id
1 'polypeptide(L)'
;MSMTPIAAMQALSFPFFEDSRQWILLCVLGVLVGYALLRSSQRIKGKGRLSDRASRNIAVKNLSNQSELRGDLERLIVELQELSRQINAHIDTRFCKLDVLIRQADQRIKRLEQLNGSAKTDENPVNDGNGTEQIDPQREIIYKLADAGRSPVEIAQQLDKHRGEIELILSLRRSNRARRIDYRIDD
;
A
#
# COMPACT_ATOMS: atom_id res chain seq x y z
N MET A 1 -29.73 -83.87 5.17
CA MET A 1 -28.38 -84.35 4.83
C MET A 1 -28.42 -84.90 3.40
N SER A 2 -28.04 -84.06 2.42
CA SER A 2 -27.73 -84.35 1.01
C SER A 2 -27.63 -82.98 0.28
N MET A 3 -26.45 -82.34 0.23
CA MET A 3 -25.43 -82.39 -0.84
C MET A 3 -25.97 -82.16 -2.27
N THR A 4 -25.79 -80.91 -2.77
CA THR A 4 -25.21 -80.40 -4.05
C THR A 4 -25.42 -81.17 -5.38
N PRO A 5 -25.51 -80.52 -6.58
CA PRO A 5 -24.52 -79.54 -7.03
C PRO A 5 -24.91 -78.39 -8.00
N ILE A 6 -23.95 -77.48 -8.09
CA ILE A 6 -23.63 -76.49 -9.12
C ILE A 6 -23.60 -77.13 -10.52
N ALA A 7 -24.36 -76.57 -11.48
CA ALA A 7 -23.99 -76.44 -12.90
C ALA A 7 -25.13 -75.75 -13.68
N ALA A 8 -24.83 -74.61 -14.30
CA ALA A 8 -25.31 -74.16 -15.63
C ALA A 8 -25.32 -72.62 -15.71
N MET A 9 -24.12 -72.08 -15.76
CA MET A 9 -23.81 -70.84 -16.47
C MET A 9 -24.08 -71.11 -17.96
N GLN A 10 -25.25 -70.72 -18.49
CA GLN A 10 -25.48 -70.68 -19.94
C GLN A 10 -26.62 -69.74 -20.34
N ALA A 11 -26.29 -68.82 -21.27
CA ALA A 11 -27.15 -68.14 -22.23
C ALA A 11 -28.10 -67.02 -21.75
N LEU A 12 -27.53 -65.82 -21.56
CA LEU A 12 -28.16 -64.59 -22.05
C LEU A 12 -28.24 -64.67 -23.58
N SER A 13 -29.31 -65.29 -24.08
CA SER A 13 -29.69 -65.21 -25.49
C SER A 13 -30.59 -63.98 -25.66
N PHE A 14 -30.03 -62.91 -26.20
CA PHE A 14 -30.81 -61.79 -26.73
C PHE A 14 -31.44 -62.22 -28.06
N PRO A 15 -32.78 -62.28 -28.18
CA PRO A 15 -33.44 -62.60 -29.45
C PRO A 15 -33.57 -61.29 -30.25
N PHE A 16 -32.54 -60.93 -31.03
CA PHE A 16 -32.55 -59.65 -31.77
C PHE A 16 -32.34 -59.78 -33.28
N PHE A 17 -32.63 -60.92 -33.92
CA PHE A 17 -32.21 -61.09 -35.32
C PHE A 17 -33.06 -61.99 -36.24
N GLU A 18 -34.40 -61.89 -36.20
CA GLU A 18 -35.25 -62.69 -37.12
C GLU A 18 -36.20 -61.92 -38.04
N ASP A 19 -36.37 -60.60 -37.92
CA ASP A 19 -37.27 -59.85 -38.80
C ASP A 19 -36.51 -59.12 -39.91
N SER A 20 -36.53 -59.70 -41.13
CA SER A 20 -36.07 -59.05 -42.37
C SER A 20 -36.66 -57.65 -42.58
N ARG A 21 -37.82 -57.38 -41.97
CA ARG A 21 -38.47 -56.07 -41.91
C ARG A 21 -37.64 -55.00 -41.19
N GLN A 22 -36.88 -55.36 -40.15
CA GLN A 22 -36.05 -54.41 -39.40
C GLN A 22 -34.83 -53.94 -40.22
N TRP A 23 -34.21 -54.84 -40.99
CA TRP A 23 -33.12 -54.50 -41.90
C TRP A 23 -33.58 -53.56 -43.01
N ILE A 24 -34.79 -53.77 -43.55
CA ILE A 24 -35.36 -52.87 -44.56
C ILE A 24 -35.61 -51.47 -43.95
N LEU A 25 -36.13 -51.40 -42.73
CA LEU A 25 -36.36 -50.11 -42.05
C LEU A 25 -35.06 -49.33 -41.79
N LEU A 26 -33.98 -50.02 -41.38
CA LEU A 26 -32.67 -49.38 -41.20
C LEU A 26 -32.08 -48.86 -42.51
N CYS A 27 -32.19 -49.64 -43.60
CA CYS A 27 -31.75 -49.21 -44.92
C CYS A 27 -32.52 -47.97 -45.39
N VAL A 28 -33.86 -47.95 -45.23
CA VAL A 28 -34.69 -46.80 -45.60
C VAL A 28 -34.36 -45.56 -44.76
N LEU A 29 -34.19 -45.73 -43.45
CA LEU A 29 -33.78 -44.63 -42.56
C LEU A 29 -32.42 -44.05 -42.95
N GLY A 30 -31.44 -44.91 -43.22
CA GLY A 30 -30.11 -44.50 -43.66
C GLY A 30 -30.14 -43.73 -44.98
N VAL A 31 -30.93 -44.19 -45.95
CA VAL A 31 -31.11 -43.51 -47.24
C VAL A 31 -31.80 -42.16 -47.05
N LEU A 32 -32.80 -42.07 -46.16
CA LEU A 32 -33.54 -40.83 -45.92
C LEU A 32 -32.67 -39.78 -45.20
N VAL A 33 -31.88 -40.19 -44.21
CA VAL A 33 -30.89 -39.34 -43.55
C VAL A 33 -29.80 -38.91 -44.52
N GLY A 34 -29.27 -39.84 -45.33
CA GLY A 34 -28.29 -39.54 -46.37
C GLY A 34 -28.83 -38.53 -47.39
N TYR A 35 -30.06 -38.74 -47.87
CA TYR A 35 -30.73 -37.84 -48.79
C TYR A 35 -31.00 -36.46 -48.17
N ALA A 36 -31.41 -36.40 -46.91
CA ALA A 36 -31.62 -35.16 -46.17
C ALA A 36 -30.31 -34.38 -45.97
N LEU A 37 -29.19 -35.07 -45.68
CA LEU A 37 -27.87 -34.46 -45.57
C LEU A 37 -27.34 -33.97 -46.92
N LEU A 38 -27.51 -34.73 -48.00
CA LEU A 38 -27.16 -34.27 -49.34
C LEU A 38 -28.00 -33.06 -49.76
N ARG A 39 -29.31 -33.06 -49.49
CA ARG A 39 -30.21 -31.95 -49.82
C ARG A 39 -29.97 -30.71 -48.95
N SER A 40 -29.59 -30.89 -47.68
CA SER A 40 -29.16 -29.82 -46.77
C SER A 40 -27.84 -29.20 -47.23
N SER A 41 -26.86 -30.03 -47.58
CA SER A 41 -25.56 -29.57 -48.08
C SER A 41 -25.68 -28.79 -49.39
N GLN A 42 -26.60 -29.18 -50.28
CA GLN A 42 -26.90 -28.42 -51.50
C GLN A 42 -27.51 -27.04 -51.22
N ARG A 43 -28.26 -26.85 -50.12
CA ARG A 43 -28.76 -25.52 -49.70
C ARG A 43 -27.70 -24.66 -49.02
N ILE A 44 -26.66 -25.28 -48.43
CA ILE A 44 -25.59 -24.57 -47.72
C ILE A 44 -24.50 -24.07 -48.68
N LYS A 45 -24.27 -24.74 -49.82
CA LYS A 45 -23.31 -24.28 -50.85
C LYS A 45 -23.68 -22.95 -51.52
N GLY A 46 -24.94 -22.48 -51.40
CA GLY A 46 -25.37 -21.15 -51.84
C GLY A 46 -24.97 -19.98 -50.92
N LYS A 47 -24.44 -20.25 -49.71
CA LYS A 47 -24.04 -19.22 -48.73
C LYS A 47 -22.53 -18.90 -48.70
N GLY A 48 -21.72 -19.55 -49.54
CA GLY A 48 -20.26 -19.37 -49.55
C GLY A 48 -19.76 -17.95 -49.86
N ARG A 49 -20.57 -17.11 -50.53
CA ARG A 49 -20.18 -15.70 -50.83
C ARG A 49 -20.48 -14.72 -49.69
N LEU A 50 -21.36 -15.08 -48.74
CA LEU A 50 -21.70 -14.25 -47.59
C LEU A 50 -20.81 -14.54 -46.37
N SER A 51 -20.37 -15.79 -46.18
CA SER A 51 -19.44 -16.12 -45.09
C SER A 51 -18.04 -15.57 -45.33
N ASP A 52 -17.56 -15.53 -46.58
CA ASP A 52 -16.26 -14.90 -46.89
C ASP A 52 -16.25 -13.38 -46.60
N ARG A 53 -17.38 -12.70 -46.79
CA ARG A 53 -17.51 -11.28 -46.46
C ARG A 53 -17.58 -11.06 -44.93
N ALA A 54 -18.25 -11.96 -44.21
CA ALA A 54 -18.28 -11.92 -42.75
C ALA A 54 -16.90 -12.19 -42.13
N SER A 55 -16.17 -13.20 -42.61
CA SER A 55 -14.81 -13.53 -42.15
C SER A 55 -13.80 -12.42 -42.46
N ARG A 56 -13.90 -11.77 -43.63
CA ARG A 56 -13.06 -10.62 -43.98
C ARG A 56 -13.34 -9.41 -43.08
N ASN A 57 -14.61 -9.16 -42.75
CA ASN A 57 -14.98 -8.08 -41.81
C ASN A 57 -14.46 -8.34 -40.39
N ILE A 58 -14.39 -9.60 -39.93
CA ILE A 58 -13.83 -9.96 -38.62
C ILE A 58 -12.31 -9.73 -38.60
N ALA A 59 -11.59 -10.11 -39.66
CA ALA A 59 -10.16 -9.87 -39.77
C ALA A 59 -9.81 -8.37 -39.77
N VAL A 60 -10.60 -7.54 -40.47
CA VAL A 60 -10.43 -6.08 -40.48
C VAL A 60 -10.72 -5.47 -39.11
N LYS A 61 -11.75 -5.95 -38.39
CA LYS A 61 -12.03 -5.50 -37.02
C LYS A 61 -10.89 -5.82 -36.04
N ASN A 62 -10.26 -6.98 -36.17
CA ASN A 62 -9.12 -7.33 -35.31
C ASN A 62 -7.90 -6.43 -35.58
N LEU A 63 -7.65 -6.07 -36.84
CA LEU A 63 -6.58 -5.14 -37.21
C LEU A 63 -6.87 -3.71 -36.73
N SER A 64 -8.12 -3.24 -36.83
CA SER A 64 -8.50 -1.92 -36.31
C SER A 64 -8.38 -1.84 -34.78
N ASN A 65 -8.78 -2.89 -34.07
CA ASN A 65 -8.65 -2.93 -32.61
C ASN A 65 -7.18 -2.92 -32.17
N GLN A 66 -6.28 -3.57 -32.92
CA GLN A 66 -4.84 -3.49 -32.63
C GLN A 66 -4.26 -2.10 -32.89
N SER A 67 -4.71 -1.39 -33.93
CA SER A 67 -4.27 -0.01 -34.18
C SER A 67 -4.81 0.97 -33.14
N GLU A 68 -6.04 0.77 -32.66
CA GLU A 68 -6.66 1.59 -31.62
C GLU A 68 -5.91 1.43 -30.29
N LEU A 69 -5.60 0.20 -29.89
CA LEU A 69 -4.77 -0.08 -28.72
C LEU A 69 -3.36 0.53 -28.81
N ARG A 70 -2.75 0.53 -29.99
CA ARG A 70 -1.44 1.19 -30.19
C ARG A 70 -1.55 2.69 -30.01
N GLY A 71 -2.60 3.32 -30.54
CA GLY A 71 -2.87 4.74 -30.35
C GLY A 71 -3.09 5.10 -28.89
N ASP A 72 -3.83 4.29 -28.14
CA ASP A 72 -4.06 4.50 -26.71
C ASP A 72 -2.77 4.39 -25.88
N LEU A 73 -1.88 3.45 -26.23
CA LEU A 73 -0.57 3.35 -25.57
C LEU A 73 0.34 4.53 -25.88
N GLU A 74 0.39 4.97 -27.15
CA GLU A 74 1.14 6.17 -27.54
C GLU A 74 0.64 7.39 -26.79
N ARG A 75 -0.69 7.54 -26.67
CA ARG A 75 -1.31 8.60 -25.88
C ARG A 75 -0.93 8.53 -24.41
N LEU A 76 -0.99 7.36 -23.78
CA LEU A 76 -0.60 7.16 -22.38
C LEU A 76 0.88 7.50 -22.14
N ILE A 77 1.77 7.16 -23.06
CA ILE A 77 3.21 7.49 -22.93
C ILE A 77 3.41 9.01 -22.94
N VAL A 78 2.72 9.71 -23.84
CA VAL A 78 2.76 11.18 -23.90
C VAL A 78 2.19 11.77 -22.61
N GLU A 79 1.04 11.28 -22.15
CA GLU A 79 0.43 11.73 -20.89
C GLU A 79 1.36 11.46 -19.69
N LEU A 80 2.04 10.31 -19.61
CA LEU A 80 3.03 10.04 -18.55
C LEU A 80 4.23 10.97 -18.63
N GLN A 81 4.72 11.26 -19.83
CA GLN A 81 5.84 12.18 -20.03
C GLN A 81 5.46 13.61 -19.63
N GLU A 82 4.23 14.03 -19.93
CA GLU A 82 3.70 15.34 -19.56
C GLU A 82 3.47 15.44 -18.05
N LEU A 83 2.92 14.39 -17.42
CA LEU A 83 2.79 14.31 -15.96
C LEU A 83 4.16 14.34 -15.26
N SER A 84 5.15 13.62 -15.77
CA SER A 84 6.52 13.65 -15.24
C SER A 84 7.09 15.06 -15.29
N ARG A 85 6.94 15.75 -16.43
CA ARG A 85 7.37 17.14 -16.59
C ARG A 85 6.64 18.08 -15.62
N GLN A 86 5.33 17.91 -15.45
CA GLN A 86 4.52 18.70 -14.53
C GLN A 86 4.94 18.48 -13.07
N ILE A 87 5.17 17.22 -12.66
CA ILE A 87 5.61 16.87 -11.32
C ILE A 87 6.99 17.49 -11.04
N ASN A 88 7.93 17.41 -11.98
CA ASN A 88 9.24 18.04 -11.82
C ASN A 88 9.12 19.55 -11.59
N ALA A 89 8.33 20.26 -12.39
CA ALA A 89 8.11 21.70 -12.19
C ALA A 89 7.48 22.04 -10.82
N HIS A 90 6.56 21.20 -10.34
CA HIS A 90 5.96 21.34 -9.01
C HIS A 90 6.97 21.08 -7.89
N ILE A 91 7.83 20.07 -8.06
CA ILE A 91 8.92 19.75 -7.14
C ILE A 91 9.88 20.94 -7.03
N ASP A 92 10.32 21.49 -8.16
CA ASP A 92 11.23 22.65 -8.21
C ASP A 92 10.62 23.86 -7.47
N THR A 93 9.33 24.12 -7.68
CA THR A 93 8.61 25.20 -6.99
C THR A 93 8.59 24.99 -5.48
N ARG A 94 8.35 23.75 -5.04
CA ARG A 94 8.32 23.42 -3.60
C ARG A 94 9.72 23.49 -2.99
N PHE A 95 10.77 23.06 -3.70
CA PHE A 95 12.16 23.21 -3.25
C PHE A 95 12.53 24.68 -3.05
N CYS A 96 12.22 25.54 -4.03
CA CYS A 96 12.47 26.97 -3.89
C CYS A 96 11.76 27.57 -2.66
N LYS A 97 10.51 27.16 -2.40
CA LYS A 97 9.77 27.59 -1.21
C LYS A 97 10.41 27.08 0.08
N LEU A 98 10.88 25.83 0.11
CA LEU A 98 11.57 25.26 1.26
C LEU A 98 12.89 25.99 1.53
N ASP A 99 13.70 26.27 0.50
CA ASP A 99 14.94 27.02 0.65
C ASP A 99 14.72 28.41 1.23
N VAL A 100 13.65 29.10 0.80
CA VAL A 100 13.27 30.40 1.36
C VAL A 100 12.88 30.27 2.84
N LEU A 101 12.08 29.27 3.19
CA LEU A 101 11.64 29.05 4.57
C LEU A 101 12.80 28.66 5.49
N ILE A 102 13.75 27.85 5.01
CA ILE A 102 14.97 27.48 5.76
C ILE A 102 15.79 28.74 6.05
N ARG A 103 16.07 29.56 5.02
CA ARG A 103 16.80 30.83 5.20
C ARG A 103 16.09 31.77 6.17
N GLN A 104 14.76 31.84 6.10
CA GLN A 104 13.97 32.66 7.01
C GLN A 104 14.03 32.13 8.45
N ALA A 105 14.00 30.81 8.64
CA ALA A 105 14.17 30.19 9.95
C ALA A 105 15.57 30.49 10.51
N ASP A 106 16.62 30.34 9.71
CA ASP A 106 18.01 30.63 10.11
C ASP A 106 18.19 32.10 10.52
N GLN A 107 17.61 33.03 9.75
CA GLN A 107 17.63 34.45 10.10
C GLN A 107 16.92 34.73 11.43
N ARG A 108 15.79 34.06 11.70
CA ARG A 108 15.07 34.20 12.96
C ARG A 108 15.86 33.61 14.13
N ILE A 109 16.49 32.44 13.94
CA ILE A 109 17.37 31.83 14.95
C ILE A 109 18.51 32.79 15.27
N LYS A 110 19.22 33.29 14.26
CA LYS A 110 20.32 34.24 14.45
C LYS A 110 19.87 35.52 15.16
N ARG A 111 18.68 36.04 14.83
CA ARG A 111 18.12 37.22 15.51
C ARG A 111 17.82 36.93 16.98
N LEU A 112 17.27 35.76 17.29
CA LEU A 112 17.00 35.35 18.66
C LEU A 112 18.30 35.09 19.43
N GLU A 113 19.31 34.49 18.82
CA GLU A 113 20.64 34.30 19.40
C GLU A 113 21.33 35.64 19.67
N GLN A 114 21.17 36.64 18.81
CA GLN A 114 21.69 37.98 19.06
C GLN A 114 20.97 38.65 20.24
N LEU A 115 19.63 38.58 20.29
CA LEU A 115 18.88 39.17 21.41
C LEU A 115 19.18 38.46 22.73
N ASN A 116 19.25 37.13 22.73
CA ASN A 116 19.59 36.32 23.90
C ASN A 116 21.07 36.45 24.27
N GLY A 117 21.95 36.56 23.29
CA GLY A 117 23.38 36.76 23.47
C GLY A 117 23.69 38.15 24.03
N SER A 118 23.05 39.21 23.54
CA SER A 118 23.14 40.55 24.13
C SER A 118 22.59 40.59 25.55
N ALA A 119 21.47 39.91 25.83
CA ALA A 119 20.95 39.79 27.21
C ALA A 119 21.91 39.02 28.14
N LYS A 120 22.64 38.02 27.63
CA LYS A 120 23.63 37.25 28.41
C LYS A 120 25.01 37.92 28.50
N THR A 121 25.36 38.82 27.58
CA THR A 121 26.68 39.47 27.56
C THR A 121 26.81 40.57 28.62
N ASP A 122 25.68 41.11 29.10
CA ASP A 122 25.66 42.01 30.27
C ASP A 122 25.72 41.25 31.61
N GLU A 123 25.63 39.91 31.59
CA GLU A 123 25.81 39.04 32.76
C GLU A 123 27.13 38.22 32.65
N ASN A 124 28.26 38.92 32.60
CA ASN A 124 29.52 38.32 33.06
C ASN A 124 29.78 38.76 34.52
N PRO A 125 29.09 38.20 35.54
CA PRO A 125 29.66 38.19 36.86
C PRO A 125 30.81 37.18 36.84
N VAL A 126 31.96 37.64 37.31
CA VAL A 126 33.01 36.85 37.93
C VAL A 126 32.45 35.50 38.42
N ASN A 127 32.87 34.42 37.76
CA ASN A 127 32.64 33.05 38.18
C ASN A 127 33.44 32.78 39.45
N ASP A 128 32.94 33.27 40.58
CA ASP A 128 33.28 32.77 41.90
C ASP A 128 32.34 31.62 42.22
N GLY A 129 32.91 30.43 42.40
CA GLY A 129 32.22 29.15 42.55
C GLY A 129 31.42 29.02 43.86
N ASN A 130 30.35 29.81 44.03
CA ASN A 130 29.45 29.70 45.17
C ASN A 130 27.98 30.06 44.84
N GLY A 131 27.48 29.60 43.68
CA GLY A 131 26.08 29.77 43.24
C GLY A 131 25.07 28.89 43.96
N THR A 132 25.10 28.86 45.30
CA THR A 132 24.04 28.26 46.11
C THR A 132 22.91 29.28 46.34
N GLU A 133 21.70 28.88 45.95
CA GLU A 133 20.43 29.32 46.56
C GLU A 133 19.78 30.62 46.05
N GLN A 134 19.82 30.88 44.75
CA GLN A 134 18.63 31.42 44.08
C GLN A 134 17.98 30.31 43.28
N ILE A 135 17.12 29.54 43.94
CA ILE A 135 16.26 28.57 43.26
C ILE A 135 15.30 29.41 42.42
N ASP A 136 15.56 29.46 41.11
CA ASP A 136 14.66 30.03 40.11
C ASP A 136 13.22 29.55 40.42
N PRO A 137 12.23 30.48 40.57
CA PRO A 137 10.84 30.15 40.86
C PRO A 137 10.26 29.07 39.94
N GLN A 138 10.75 28.98 38.68
CA GLN A 138 10.31 27.96 37.73
C GLN A 138 10.76 26.55 38.12
N ARG A 139 11.96 26.39 38.68
CA ARG A 139 12.48 25.09 39.13
C ARG A 139 11.69 24.56 40.32
N GLU A 140 11.21 25.45 41.19
CA GLU A 140 10.37 25.07 42.32
C GLU A 140 9.04 24.44 41.86
N ILE A 141 8.43 25.00 40.81
CA ILE A 141 7.20 24.45 40.22
C ILE A 141 7.44 23.05 39.65
N ILE A 142 8.54 22.86 38.91
CA ILE A 142 8.94 21.56 38.37
C ILE A 142 9.13 20.53 39.49
N TYR A 143 9.78 20.93 40.59
CA TYR A 143 9.98 20.07 41.75
C TYR A 143 8.67 19.72 42.45
N LYS A 144 7.75 20.67 42.63
CA LYS A 144 6.42 20.41 43.21
C LYS A 144 5.62 19.42 42.37
N LEU A 145 5.64 19.56 41.05
CA LEU A 145 4.95 18.64 40.15
C LEU A 145 5.57 17.23 40.17
N ALA A 146 6.90 17.14 40.19
CA ALA A 146 7.60 15.87 40.32
C ALA A 146 7.34 15.20 41.68
N ASP A 147 7.32 15.98 42.76
CA ASP A 147 7.02 15.50 44.12
C ASP A 147 5.54 15.06 44.25
N ALA A 148 4.65 15.61 43.43
CA ALA A 148 3.27 15.13 43.27
C ALA A 148 3.16 13.83 42.43
N GLY A 149 4.28 13.25 41.99
CA GLY A 149 4.33 11.99 41.24
C GLY A 149 4.13 12.13 39.73
N ARG A 150 4.15 13.35 39.17
CA ARG A 150 4.02 13.55 37.73
C ARG A 150 5.25 13.04 36.98
N SER A 151 5.03 12.43 35.81
CA SER A 151 6.12 12.00 34.94
C SER A 151 6.81 13.19 34.26
N PRO A 152 8.11 13.11 33.89
CA PRO A 152 8.80 14.18 33.20
C PRO A 152 8.11 14.63 31.89
N VAL A 153 7.43 13.70 31.23
CA VAL A 153 6.66 13.97 30.00
C VAL A 153 5.41 14.80 30.30
N GLU A 154 4.66 14.46 31.34
CA GLU A 154 3.48 15.24 31.76
C GLU A 154 3.86 16.65 32.20
N ILE A 155 4.96 16.79 32.94
CA ILE A 155 5.46 18.10 33.40
C ILE A 155 5.86 18.96 32.19
N ALA A 156 6.57 18.38 31.22
CA ALA A 156 6.97 19.06 29.99
C ALA A 156 5.75 19.55 29.20
N GLN A 157 4.71 18.71 29.07
CA GLN A 157 3.48 19.07 28.37
C GLN A 157 2.69 20.16 29.13
N GLN A 158 2.61 20.08 30.46
CA GLN A 158 1.87 21.05 31.27
C GLN A 158 2.53 22.44 31.30
N LEU A 159 3.86 22.50 31.26
CA LEU A 159 4.63 23.73 31.32
C LEU A 159 5.05 24.27 29.95
N ASP A 160 4.67 23.58 28.86
CA ASP A 160 5.09 23.86 27.49
C ASP A 160 6.63 23.95 27.35
N LYS A 161 7.33 22.95 27.92
CA LYS A 161 8.79 22.85 27.97
C LYS A 161 9.31 21.61 27.25
N HIS A 162 10.60 21.61 26.93
CA HIS A 162 11.22 20.46 26.30
C HIS A 162 11.48 19.35 27.33
N ARG A 163 11.17 18.11 26.98
CA ARG A 163 11.34 16.94 27.85
C ARG A 163 12.76 16.83 28.42
N GLY A 164 13.78 17.02 27.58
CA GLY A 164 15.18 16.93 28.00
C GLY A 164 15.58 17.96 29.06
N GLU A 165 14.98 19.16 29.01
CA GLU A 165 15.22 20.22 30.00
C GLU A 165 14.68 19.81 31.38
N ILE A 166 13.48 19.22 31.43
CA ILE A 166 12.88 18.70 32.66
C ILE A 166 13.71 17.56 33.25
N GLU A 167 14.15 16.61 32.42
CA GLU A 167 15.01 15.50 32.85
C GLU A 167 16.35 15.99 33.42
N LEU A 168 16.95 17.01 32.79
CA LEU A 168 18.18 17.63 33.27
C LEU A 168 17.99 18.29 34.64
N ILE A 169 16.94 19.11 34.80
CA ILE A 169 16.63 19.80 36.06
C ILE A 169 16.43 18.80 37.21
N LEU A 170 15.67 17.73 36.98
CA LEU A 170 15.45 16.68 37.97
C LEU A 170 16.72 15.88 38.29
N SER A 171 17.57 15.65 37.28
CA SER A 171 18.86 14.97 37.47
C SER A 171 19.80 15.82 38.32
N LEU A 172 19.88 17.12 38.07
CA LEU A 172 20.66 18.07 38.87
C LEU A 172 20.19 18.10 40.34
N ARG A 173 18.87 18.05 40.59
CA ARG A 173 18.33 17.93 41.96
C ARG A 173 18.81 16.66 42.66
N ARG A 174 18.77 15.52 41.96
CA ARG A 174 19.21 14.23 42.50
C ARG A 174 20.71 14.24 42.81
N SER A 175 21.53 14.75 41.89
CA SER A 175 22.98 14.88 42.06
C SER A 175 23.35 15.82 43.21
N ASN A 176 22.69 16.98 43.31
CA ASN A 176 22.91 17.93 44.42
C ASN A 176 22.48 17.35 45.77
N ARG A 177 21.37 16.60 45.81
CA ARG A 177 20.92 15.92 47.03
C ARG A 177 21.90 14.84 47.49
N ALA A 178 22.43 14.04 46.56
CA ALA A 178 23.45 13.04 46.87
C ALA A 178 24.70 13.70 47.47
N ARG A 179 25.22 14.76 46.81
CA ARG A 179 26.39 15.51 47.28
C ARG A 179 26.20 16.12 48.67
N ARG A 180 25.00 16.61 49.00
CA ARG A 180 24.69 17.18 50.34
C ARG A 180 24.66 16.13 51.45
N ILE A 181 24.38 14.87 51.13
CA ILE A 181 24.33 13.79 52.13
C ILE A 181 25.75 13.32 52.46
N ASP A 182 26.61 13.19 51.46
CA ASP A 182 28.00 12.76 51.65
C ASP A 182 28.78 13.71 52.58
N TYR A 183 28.50 15.02 52.52
CA TYR A 183 29.14 16.00 53.40
C TYR A 183 28.69 15.93 54.88
N ARG A 184 27.59 15.24 55.20
CA ARG A 184 27.02 15.22 56.55
C ARG A 184 27.52 14.06 57.43
N ILE A 185 28.33 13.16 56.89
CA ILE A 185 28.75 11.93 57.60
C ILE A 185 30.15 12.07 58.24
N ASP A 186 30.90 13.14 57.93
CA ASP A 186 32.26 13.37 58.42
C ASP A 186 32.37 14.35 59.62
N ASP A 187 31.24 14.78 60.20
CA ASP A 187 31.15 15.55 61.47
C ASP A 187 30.53 14.69 62.60
#